data_AF-A0A1I5PW38-F1
#
_entry.id   AF-A0A1I5PW38-F1
#
_cell.length_a   1.000
_cell.length_b   1.000
_cell.length_c   1.000
_cell.angle_alpha   90.00
_cell.angle_beta   90.00
_cell.angle_gamma   90.00
#
_symmetry.space_group_name_H-M   'P 1'
#
loop_
_entity.id
_entity.type
_entity.pdbx_description
1 polymer ?
#
loop_
_entity_poly.entity_id
_entity_poly.type
_entity_poly.pdbx_seq_one_letter_code
_entity_poly.pdbx_strand_id
1 'polypeptide(L)'
;MRLPIPTWAIVATGLVLNVAAALMTNFVIDDLGEKATAVAERQTNNNQLIQLSWQQADALERRREAILVVLALTPAEIPVSESVAVTLLDAFSDMNDTPLTRVNMPSIMTRINDQQDLLRNKIDTLYLDNLQMAENQYEFNRKISAYRNLALFLQVFGLALIMARDLNRKQD
;
A
#
# COMPACT_ATOMS: atom_id res chain seq x y z
N MET A 1 -45.94 15.95 -37.38
CA MET A 1 -46.36 14.65 -36.81
C MET A 1 -45.79 14.52 -35.40
N ARG A 2 -46.61 14.63 -34.35
CA ARG A 2 -46.20 14.27 -32.99
C ARG A 2 -46.48 12.77 -32.84
N LEU A 3 -45.43 11.94 -32.81
CA LEU A 3 -45.58 10.54 -32.41
C LEU A 3 -45.93 10.56 -30.91
N PRO A 4 -47.13 10.11 -30.48
CA PRO A 4 -47.45 10.05 -29.07
C PRO A 4 -46.59 8.95 -28.46
N ILE A 5 -45.54 9.33 -27.73
CA ILE A 5 -44.76 8.36 -26.96
C ILE A 5 -45.71 7.81 -25.90
N PRO A 6 -45.96 6.49 -25.88
CA PRO A 6 -46.90 5.93 -24.94
C PRO A 6 -46.33 6.04 -23.51
N THR A 7 -47.16 6.49 -22.58
CA THR A 7 -46.79 6.78 -21.18
C THR A 7 -46.18 5.59 -20.46
N TRP A 8 -46.54 4.35 -20.82
CA TRP A 8 -45.93 3.15 -20.26
C TRP A 8 -44.45 3.02 -20.62
N ALA A 9 -44.04 3.47 -21.82
CA ALA A 9 -42.65 3.37 -22.27
C ALA A 9 -41.74 4.34 -21.49
N ILE A 10 -42.26 5.51 -21.09
CA ILE A 10 -41.55 6.47 -20.24
C ILE A 10 -41.26 5.87 -18.86
N VAL A 11 -42.26 5.22 -18.26
CA VAL A 11 -42.10 4.53 -16.97
C VAL A 11 -41.13 3.37 -17.06
N ALA A 12 -41.28 2.52 -18.07
CA ALA A 12 -40.40 1.37 -18.27
C ALA A 12 -38.95 1.84 -18.40
N THR A 13 -38.70 2.91 -19.17
CA THR A 13 -37.37 3.52 -19.28
C THR A 13 -36.87 4.01 -17.92
N GLY A 14 -37.67 4.76 -17.17
CA GLY A 14 -37.28 5.26 -15.85
C GLY A 14 -36.96 4.15 -14.84
N LEU A 15 -37.68 3.03 -14.91
CA LEU A 15 -37.46 1.86 -14.07
C LEU A 15 -36.16 1.13 -14.46
N VAL A 16 -35.91 0.95 -15.76
CA VAL A 16 -34.65 0.38 -16.28
C VAL A 16 -33.45 1.22 -15.85
N LEU A 17 -33.53 2.54 -15.91
CA LEU A 17 -32.44 3.43 -15.47
C LEU A 17 -32.14 3.29 -13.98
N ASN A 18 -33.17 3.18 -13.15
CA ASN A 18 -32.98 2.95 -11.70
C ASN A 18 -32.35 1.59 -11.42
N VAL A 19 -32.78 0.53 -12.13
CA VAL A 19 -32.17 -0.79 -12.01
C VAL A 19 -30.72 -0.75 -12.47
N ALA A 20 -30.41 -0.09 -13.58
CA ALA A 20 -29.03 0.09 -14.05
C ALA A 20 -28.17 0.84 -13.03
N ALA A 21 -28.70 1.89 -12.39
CA ALA A 21 -28.01 2.60 -11.31
C ALA A 21 -27.72 1.68 -10.10
N ALA A 22 -28.69 0.85 -9.69
CA ALA A 22 -28.51 -0.09 -8.60
C ALA A 22 -27.45 -1.16 -8.93
N LEU A 23 -27.48 -1.69 -10.15
CA LEU A 23 -26.47 -2.65 -10.63
C LEU A 23 -25.08 -2.01 -10.71
N MET A 24 -24.98 -0.77 -11.16
CA MET A 24 -23.72 -0.03 -11.18
C MET A 24 -23.13 0.14 -9.79
N THR A 25 -23.96 0.45 -8.79
CA THR A 25 -23.50 0.52 -7.39
C THR A 25 -22.95 -0.81 -6.92
N ASN A 26 -23.74 -1.89 -7.02
CA ASN A 26 -23.38 -3.19 -6.46
C ASN A 26 -22.20 -3.85 -7.19
N PHE A 27 -22.18 -3.83 -8.52
CA PHE A 27 -21.18 -4.58 -9.28
C PHE A 27 -19.94 -3.78 -9.67
N VAL A 28 -20.05 -2.46 -9.80
CA VAL A 28 -18.95 -1.63 -10.31
C VAL A 28 -18.34 -0.78 -9.21
N ILE A 29 -19.17 -0.03 -8.46
CA ILE A 29 -18.66 0.87 -7.41
C ILE A 29 -18.09 0.06 -6.26
N ASP A 30 -18.79 -0.97 -5.79
CA ASP A 30 -18.34 -1.75 -4.64
C ASP A 30 -17.11 -2.60 -4.97
N ASP A 31 -17.02 -3.23 -6.16
CA ASP A 31 -15.82 -3.95 -6.63
C ASP A 31 -14.58 -3.04 -6.72
N LEU A 32 -14.74 -1.84 -7.27
CA LEU A 32 -13.65 -0.87 -7.30
C LEU A 32 -13.28 -0.38 -5.89
N GLY A 33 -14.26 -0.23 -5.01
CA GLY A 33 -14.05 0.12 -3.60
C GLY A 33 -13.26 -0.94 -2.84
N GLU A 34 -13.55 -2.22 -3.06
CA GLU A 34 -12.80 -3.34 -2.50
C GLU A 34 -11.35 -3.32 -2.98
N LYS A 35 -11.13 -3.18 -4.30
CA LYS A 35 -9.79 -3.08 -4.90
C LYS A 35 -9.00 -1.91 -4.34
N ALA A 36 -9.64 -0.75 -4.20
CA ALA A 36 -9.02 0.43 -3.59
C ALA A 36 -8.66 0.19 -2.12
N THR A 37 -9.51 -0.52 -1.38
CA THR A 37 -9.24 -0.82 0.04
C THR A 37 -8.07 -1.81 0.18
N ALA A 38 -8.05 -2.86 -0.65
CA ALA A 38 -6.97 -3.84 -0.68
C ALA A 38 -5.61 -3.20 -1.03
N VAL A 39 -5.58 -2.24 -1.97
CA VAL A 39 -4.37 -1.49 -2.30
C VAL A 39 -3.92 -0.61 -1.13
N ALA A 40 -4.84 0.09 -0.46
CA ALA A 40 -4.52 0.92 0.70
C ALA A 40 -3.98 0.09 1.89
N GLU A 41 -4.53 -1.11 2.12
CA GLU A 41 -4.03 -2.03 3.14
C GLU A 41 -2.60 -2.49 2.84
N ARG A 42 -2.32 -2.86 1.58
CA ARG A 42 -0.96 -3.23 1.15
C ARG A 42 0.03 -2.09 1.31
N GLN A 43 -0.35 -0.86 0.97
CA GLN A 43 0.51 0.31 1.20
C GLN A 43 0.82 0.50 2.69
N THR A 44 -0.18 0.30 3.54
CA THR A 44 -0.02 0.40 4.99
C THR A 44 0.95 -0.66 5.51
N ASN A 45 0.81 -1.90 5.05
CA ASN A 45 1.74 -2.99 5.38
C ASN A 45 3.16 -2.68 4.90
N ASN A 46 3.32 -2.26 3.65
CA ASN A 46 4.61 -1.87 3.09
C ASN A 46 5.26 -0.73 3.89
N ASN A 47 4.50 0.28 4.32
CA ASN A 47 5.01 1.36 5.16
C ASN A 47 5.51 0.85 6.52
N GLN A 48 4.82 -0.12 7.14
CA GLN A 48 5.31 -0.77 8.36
C GLN A 48 6.61 -1.54 8.10
N LEU A 49 6.69 -2.29 6.99
CA LEU A 49 7.90 -3.02 6.62
C LEU A 49 9.09 -2.08 6.33
N ILE A 50 8.85 -0.91 5.72
CA ILE A 50 9.85 0.13 5.53
C ILE A 50 10.35 0.63 6.88
N GLN A 51 9.46 0.95 7.82
CA GLN A 51 9.83 1.41 9.17
C GLN A 51 10.66 0.37 9.91
N LEU A 52 10.25 -0.90 9.88
CA LEU A 52 11.00 -2.01 10.49
C LEU A 52 12.37 -2.19 9.83
N SER A 53 12.46 -2.05 8.52
CA SER A 53 13.73 -2.17 7.80
C SER A 53 14.69 -1.02 8.13
N TRP A 54 14.17 0.21 8.31
CA TRP A 54 14.96 1.34 8.82
C TRP A 54 15.46 1.10 10.24
N GLN A 55 14.62 0.59 11.13
CA GLN A 55 15.02 0.24 12.51
C GLN A 55 16.13 -0.82 12.52
N GLN A 56 16.05 -1.81 11.63
CA GLN A 56 17.10 -2.81 11.47
C GLN A 56 18.41 -2.20 10.95
N ALA A 57 18.33 -1.29 9.98
CA ALA A 57 19.50 -0.59 9.44
C ALA A 57 20.19 0.27 10.52
N ASP A 58 19.42 1.01 11.33
CA ASP A 58 19.94 1.80 12.46
C ASP A 58 20.54 0.88 13.55
N ALA A 59 19.90 -0.24 13.85
CA ALA A 59 20.44 -1.23 14.78
C ALA A 59 21.79 -1.81 14.31
N LEU A 60 21.95 -2.05 13.00
CA LEU A 60 23.23 -2.47 12.43
C LEU A 60 24.31 -1.39 12.58
N GLU A 61 23.98 -0.12 12.36
CA GLU A 61 24.94 0.98 12.52
C GLU A 61 25.36 1.16 13.97
N ARG A 62 24.42 1.13 14.92
CA ARG A 62 24.74 1.17 16.36
C ARG A 62 25.64 0.01 16.78
N ARG A 63 25.43 -1.19 16.22
CA ARG A 63 26.30 -2.35 16.47
C ARG A 63 27.69 -2.14 15.89
N ARG A 64 27.79 -1.60 14.68
CA ARG A 64 29.07 -1.21 14.06
C ARG A 64 29.85 -0.26 14.98
N GLU A 65 29.20 0.79 15.47
CA GLU A 65 29.79 1.75 16.40
C GLU A 65 30.26 1.06 17.68
N ALA A 66 29.43 0.21 18.28
CA ALA A 66 29.77 -0.55 19.48
C ALA A 66 31.01 -1.45 19.26
N ILE A 67 31.08 -2.16 18.14
CA ILE A 67 32.23 -2.97 17.75
C ILE A 67 33.51 -2.13 17.66
N LEU A 68 33.44 -0.98 16.97
CA LEU A 68 34.59 -0.08 16.82
C LEU A 68 35.07 0.47 18.16
N VAL A 69 34.15 0.86 19.05
CA VAL A 69 34.47 1.34 20.39
C VAL A 69 35.15 0.24 21.20
N VAL A 70 34.61 -0.98 21.21
CA VAL A 70 35.21 -2.11 21.95
C VAL A 70 36.61 -2.43 21.43
N LEU A 71 36.82 -2.42 20.11
CA LEU A 71 38.14 -2.65 19.51
C LEU A 71 39.13 -1.51 19.74
N ALA A 72 38.66 -0.27 19.88
CA ALA A 72 39.49 0.88 20.21
C ALA A 72 39.97 0.84 21.67
N LEU A 73 39.13 0.35 22.58
CA LEU A 73 39.44 0.20 24.01
C LEU A 73 40.28 -1.05 24.32
N THR A 74 40.26 -2.05 23.42
CA THR A 74 41.00 -3.30 23.60
C THR A 74 42.43 -3.14 23.04
N PRO A 75 43.49 -3.50 23.82
CA PRO A 75 44.86 -3.51 23.34
C PRO A 75 45.00 -4.36 22.06
N ALA A 76 45.83 -3.92 21.11
CA ALA A 76 45.93 -4.56 19.79
C ALA A 76 46.35 -6.04 19.82
N GLU A 77 47.02 -6.45 20.89
CA GLU A 77 47.58 -7.80 21.10
C GLU A 77 46.59 -8.75 21.79
N ILE A 78 45.48 -8.23 22.32
CA ILE A 78 44.51 -8.99 23.10
C ILE A 78 43.20 -9.08 22.30
N PRO A 79 42.69 -10.28 22.00
CA PRO A 79 41.38 -10.42 21.39
C PRO A 79 40.28 -10.00 22.37
N VAL A 80 39.19 -9.44 21.85
CA VAL A 80 38.00 -9.16 22.67
C VAL A 80 37.48 -10.47 23.26
N SER A 81 36.98 -10.42 24.50
CA SER A 81 36.35 -11.55 25.17
C SER A 81 35.32 -12.22 24.26
N GLU A 82 35.37 -13.54 24.15
CA GLU A 82 34.48 -14.36 23.33
C GLU A 82 33.00 -14.08 23.64
N SER A 83 32.64 -13.93 24.92
CA SER A 83 31.27 -13.60 25.33
C SER A 83 30.77 -12.26 24.77
N VAL A 84 31.65 -11.27 24.67
CA VAL A 84 31.35 -9.93 24.13
C VAL A 84 31.30 -9.99 22.61
N ALA A 85 32.24 -10.73 21.98
CA ALA A 85 32.26 -10.93 20.54
C ALA A 85 30.98 -11.62 20.05
N VAL A 86 30.56 -12.71 20.69
CA VAL A 86 29.31 -13.42 20.37
C VAL A 86 28.11 -12.49 20.51
N THR A 87 28.01 -11.73 21.62
CA THR A 87 26.88 -10.81 21.83
C THR A 87 26.78 -9.73 20.75
N LEU A 88 27.92 -9.18 20.31
CA LEU A 88 27.96 -8.14 19.28
C LEU A 88 27.69 -8.70 17.88
N LEU A 89 28.13 -9.95 17.63
CA LEU A 89 28.02 -10.61 16.34
C LEU A 89 26.74 -11.45 16.17
N ASP A 90 25.94 -11.66 17.21
CA ASP A 90 24.75 -12.53 17.20
C ASP A 90 23.69 -12.20 16.13
N ALA A 91 23.62 -10.94 15.65
CA ALA A 91 22.74 -10.61 14.51
C ALA A 91 23.19 -11.21 13.19
N PHE A 92 24.43 -11.67 13.11
CA PHE A 92 25.06 -12.23 11.93
C PHE A 92 25.30 -13.72 12.20
N SER A 93 24.31 -14.54 11.86
CA SER A 93 24.32 -15.98 12.09
C SER A 93 25.55 -16.71 11.54
N ASP A 94 26.22 -16.12 10.55
CA ASP A 94 27.43 -16.64 9.90
C ASP A 94 28.74 -16.14 10.54
N MET A 95 28.67 -15.26 11.54
CA MET A 95 29.83 -14.58 12.14
C MET A 95 30.04 -14.88 13.63
N ASN A 96 29.17 -15.68 14.24
CA ASN A 96 29.24 -15.99 15.67
C ASN A 96 30.59 -16.59 16.11
N ASP A 97 31.25 -17.32 15.22
CA ASP A 97 32.56 -17.94 15.47
C ASP A 97 33.75 -17.05 15.02
N THR A 98 33.50 -15.85 14.51
CA THR A 98 34.56 -14.97 14.01
C THR A 98 35.20 -14.20 15.16
N PRO A 99 36.52 -14.35 15.41
CA PRO A 99 37.19 -13.60 16.46
C PRO A 99 37.14 -12.09 16.18
N LEU A 100 36.66 -11.32 17.15
CA LEU A 100 36.59 -9.86 17.06
C LEU A 100 38.00 -9.27 17.26
N THR A 101 38.72 -9.10 16.15
CA THR A 101 40.10 -8.60 16.11
C THR A 101 40.26 -7.54 15.03
N ARG A 102 41.31 -6.71 15.12
CA ARG A 102 41.62 -5.70 14.09
C ARG A 102 41.87 -6.31 12.70
N VAL A 103 42.35 -7.55 12.65
CA VAL A 103 42.61 -8.29 11.40
C VAL A 103 41.30 -8.70 10.72
N ASN A 104 40.30 -9.15 11.49
CA ASN A 104 39.01 -9.59 10.95
C ASN A 104 38.02 -8.42 10.73
N MET A 105 38.34 -7.23 11.27
CA MET A 105 37.48 -6.05 11.19
C MET A 105 37.06 -5.67 9.75
N PRO A 106 37.94 -5.70 8.73
CA PRO A 106 37.52 -5.44 7.35
C PRO A 106 36.43 -6.42 6.88
N SER A 107 36.57 -7.72 7.18
CA SER A 107 35.58 -8.74 6.81
C SER A 107 34.24 -8.51 7.53
N ILE A 108 34.29 -8.15 8.81
CA ILE A 108 33.09 -7.81 9.59
C ILE A 108 32.41 -6.56 9.02
N MET A 109 33.17 -5.52 8.65
CA MET A 109 32.60 -4.32 8.03
C MET A 109 31.95 -4.56 6.68
N THR A 110 32.59 -5.37 5.82
CA THR A 110 32.00 -5.77 4.53
C THR A 110 30.65 -6.45 4.75
N ARG A 111 30.54 -7.34 5.71
CA ARG A 111 29.29 -8.08 5.97
C ARG A 111 28.19 -7.21 6.55
N ILE A 112 28.54 -6.24 7.40
CA ILE A 112 27.61 -5.20 7.84
C ILE A 112 27.13 -4.36 6.65
N ASN A 113 28.04 -3.98 5.73
CA ASN A 113 27.66 -3.24 4.52
C ASN A 113 26.71 -4.05 3.64
N ASP A 114 27.01 -5.33 3.39
CA ASP A 114 26.15 -6.21 2.58
C ASP A 114 24.73 -6.31 3.17
N GLN A 115 24.63 -6.47 4.49
CA GLN A 115 23.35 -6.47 5.21
C GLN A 115 22.63 -5.12 5.11
N GLN A 116 23.34 -4.00 5.27
CA GLN A 116 22.77 -2.65 5.11
C GLN A 116 22.26 -2.43 3.68
N ASP A 117 22.98 -2.88 2.67
CA ASP A 117 22.59 -2.75 1.26
C ASP A 117 21.35 -3.60 0.95
N LEU A 118 21.24 -4.81 1.51
CA LEU A 118 20.01 -5.61 1.41
C LEU A 118 18.80 -4.89 2.02
N LEU A 119 18.96 -4.27 3.19
CA LEU A 119 17.89 -3.51 3.83
C LEU A 119 17.50 -2.26 3.02
N ARG A 120 18.48 -1.53 2.49
CA ARG A 120 18.25 -0.36 1.62
C ARG A 120 17.51 -0.75 0.35
N ASN A 121 17.98 -1.77 -0.35
CA ASN A 121 17.32 -2.28 -1.55
C ASN A 121 15.87 -2.73 -1.27
N LYS A 122 15.62 -3.34 -0.11
CA LYS A 122 14.27 -3.69 0.34
C LYS A 122 13.40 -2.46 0.58
N ILE A 123 13.94 -1.44 1.26
CA ILE A 123 13.25 -0.16 1.49
C ILE A 123 12.89 0.50 0.15
N ASP A 124 13.84 0.58 -0.77
CA ASP A 124 13.64 1.19 -2.08
C ASP A 124 12.57 0.45 -2.89
N THR A 125 12.60 -0.88 -2.89
CA THR A 125 11.60 -1.71 -3.57
C THR A 125 10.20 -1.46 -2.99
N LEU A 126 10.06 -1.51 -1.67
CA LEU A 126 8.78 -1.25 -1.00
C LEU A 126 8.27 0.17 -1.23
N TYR A 127 9.18 1.15 -1.31
CA TYR A 127 8.85 2.54 -1.58
C TYR A 127 8.34 2.74 -3.01
N LEU A 128 9.01 2.17 -4.00
CA LEU A 128 8.59 2.21 -5.40
C LEU A 128 7.25 1.49 -5.60
N ASP A 129 7.06 0.33 -4.97
CA ASP A 129 5.79 -0.38 -4.97
C ASP A 129 4.68 0.49 -4.39
N ASN A 130 4.94 1.20 -3.29
CA ASN A 130 3.97 2.12 -2.70
C ASN A 130 3.61 3.29 -3.61
N LEU A 131 4.58 3.83 -4.35
CA LEU A 131 4.33 4.89 -5.31
C LEU A 131 3.37 4.40 -6.42
N GLN A 132 3.64 3.22 -6.99
CA GLN A 132 2.76 2.61 -7.99
C GLN A 132 1.38 2.28 -7.42
N MET A 133 1.33 1.77 -6.18
CA MET A 133 0.07 1.53 -5.49
C MET A 133 -0.73 2.83 -5.26
N ALA A 134 -0.06 3.96 -4.98
CA ALA A 134 -0.72 5.24 -4.77
C ALA A 134 -1.38 5.75 -6.07
N GLU A 135 -0.71 5.55 -7.21
CA GLU A 135 -1.29 5.83 -8.53
C GLU A 135 -2.51 4.95 -8.80
N ASN A 136 -2.42 3.64 -8.55
CA ASN A 136 -3.56 2.73 -8.68
C ASN A 136 -4.74 3.13 -7.80
N GLN A 137 -4.45 3.56 -6.57
CA GLN A 137 -5.46 4.03 -5.63
C GLN A 137 -6.18 5.27 -6.14
N TYR A 138 -5.41 6.23 -6.67
CA TYR A 138 -5.96 7.42 -7.30
C TYR A 138 -6.85 7.07 -8.49
N GLU A 139 -6.41 6.15 -9.35
CA GLU A 139 -7.17 5.67 -10.50
C GLU A 139 -8.48 5.00 -10.12
N PHE A 140 -8.48 4.14 -9.08
CA PHE A 140 -9.71 3.53 -8.58
C PHE A 140 -10.67 4.56 -8.01
N ASN A 141 -10.17 5.49 -7.18
CA ASN A 141 -11.00 6.54 -6.60
C ASN A 141 -11.61 7.46 -7.67
N ARG A 142 -10.86 7.78 -8.73
CA ARG A 142 -11.37 8.54 -9.87
C ARG A 142 -12.51 7.79 -10.57
N LYS A 143 -12.34 6.49 -10.84
CA LYS A 143 -13.38 5.65 -11.46
C LYS A 143 -14.62 5.53 -10.55
N ILE A 144 -14.44 5.28 -9.26
CA ILE A 144 -15.51 5.23 -8.26
C ILE A 144 -16.32 6.52 -8.28
N SER A 145 -15.64 7.68 -8.26
CA SER A 145 -16.31 8.98 -8.32
C SER A 145 -17.13 9.16 -9.60
N ALA A 146 -16.55 8.81 -10.75
CA ALA A 146 -17.24 8.88 -12.05
C ALA A 146 -18.48 7.98 -12.10
N TYR A 147 -18.38 6.72 -11.67
CA TYR A 147 -19.50 5.79 -11.64
C TYR A 147 -20.56 6.20 -10.62
N ARG A 148 -20.16 6.73 -9.46
CA ARG A 148 -21.10 7.23 -8.46
C ARG A 148 -21.92 8.40 -9.01
N ASN A 149 -21.28 9.35 -9.69
CA ASN A 149 -21.98 10.46 -10.32
C ASN A 149 -22.92 9.98 -11.44
N LEU A 150 -22.50 9.00 -12.24
CA LEU A 150 -23.32 8.42 -13.29
C LEU A 150 -24.54 7.66 -12.72
N ALA A 151 -24.34 6.83 -11.70
CA ALA A 151 -25.42 6.11 -11.03
C ALA A 151 -26.45 7.08 -10.43
N LEU A 152 -25.98 8.14 -9.75
CA LEU A 152 -26.85 9.20 -9.22
C LEU A 152 -27.64 9.90 -10.33
N PHE A 153 -26.98 10.23 -11.46
CA PHE A 153 -27.66 10.82 -12.60
C PHE A 153 -28.76 9.91 -13.16
N LEU A 154 -28.45 8.63 -13.36
CA LEU A 154 -29.41 7.63 -13.84
C LEU A 154 -30.60 7.49 -12.87
N GLN A 155 -30.34 7.52 -11.56
CA GLN A 155 -31.37 7.42 -10.53
C GLN A 155 -32.30 8.65 -10.54
N VAL A 156 -31.72 9.86 -10.52
CA VAL A 156 -32.50 11.12 -10.56
C VAL A 156 -33.30 11.23 -11.85
N PHE A 157 -32.69 10.92 -13.00
CA PHE A 157 -33.36 10.97 -14.28
C PHE A 157 -34.46 9.91 -14.39
N GLY A 158 -34.21 8.69 -13.90
CA GLY A 158 -35.20 7.63 -13.86
C GLY A 158 -36.41 7.99 -13.00
N LEU A 159 -36.19 8.57 -11.81
CA LEU A 159 -37.26 9.08 -10.95
C LEU A 159 -38.05 10.22 -11.62
N ALA A 160 -37.36 11.15 -12.29
CA ALA A 160 -37.99 12.24 -13.02
C ALA A 160 -38.90 11.74 -14.15
N LEU A 161 -38.48 10.71 -14.90
CA LEU A 161 -39.33 10.09 -15.94
C LEU A 161 -40.58 9.42 -15.36
N ILE A 162 -40.43 8.71 -14.23
CA ILE A 162 -41.57 8.10 -13.54
C ILE A 162 -42.55 9.18 -13.06
N MET A 163 -42.06 10.29 -12.48
CA MET A 163 -42.88 11.42 -12.04
C MET A 163 -43.52 12.21 -13.19
N ALA A 164 -42.81 12.37 -14.31
CA ALA A 164 -43.32 13.08 -15.49
C ALA A 164 -44.60 12.43 -16.05
N ARG A 165 -44.74 11.10 -15.90
CA ARG A 165 -45.99 10.41 -16.20
C ARG A 165 -47.15 10.90 -15.33
N ASP A 166 -46.95 11.02 -14.04
CA ASP A 166 -48.01 11.40 -13.10
C ASP A 166 -48.45 12.87 -13.29
N LEU A 167 -47.56 13.73 -13.80
CA LEU A 167 -47.93 15.09 -14.24
C LEU A 167 -48.82 15.08 -15.50
N ASN A 168 -48.55 14.20 -16.47
CA ASN A 168 -49.35 14.08 -17.70
C ASN A 168 -50.77 13.53 -17.46
N ARG A 169 -50.99 12.85 -16.31
CA ARG A 169 -52.31 12.31 -15.92
C ARG A 169 -53.24 13.33 -15.26
N LYS A 170 -52.75 14.49 -14.81
CA LYS A 170 -53.56 15.53 -14.14
C LYS A 170 -54.18 16.55 -15.11
N GLN A 171 -53.92 16.43 -16.41
CA GLN A 171 -54.42 17.35 -17.44
C GLN A 171 -55.65 16.82 -18.21
N ASP A 172 -56.06 15.57 -17.95
CA ASP A 172 -57.36 15.00 -18.32
C ASP A 172 -58.27 14.95 -17.08
#